data_AF-A0A2A3K2S1-F1
#
_entry.id   AF-A0A2A3K2S1-F1
#
_cell.length_a   1.000
_cell.length_b   1.000
_cell.length_c   1.000
_cell.angle_alpha   90.00
_cell.angle_beta   90.00
_cell.angle_gamma   90.00
#
_symmetry.space_group_name_H-M   'P 1'
#
loop_
_entity.id
_entity.type
_entity.pdbx_description
1 polymer ?
#
loop_
_entity_poly.entity_id
_entity_poly.type
_entity_poly.pdbx_seq_one_letter_code
_entity_poly.pdbx_strand_id
1 'polypeptide(L)'
;MSYNYTRREVTIEYLAELVITHAAGLSDCWRPASLNVEGRRHQMMLERFARGDVLDDRDDAALEAVGKALIADVEGMLPGYSALILRGDTREDVYVNAEIQRRHDMLIRWQEFRDARNRLRGKVRAMRLLADL
;
A
#
# COMPACT_ATOMS: atom_id res chain seq x y z
N MET A 1 -10.34 17.68 -32.84
CA MET A 1 -9.17 17.30 -32.03
C MET A 1 -9.47 15.95 -31.39
N SER A 2 -8.92 14.87 -31.92
CA SER A 2 -9.07 13.55 -31.34
C SER A 2 -7.97 13.38 -30.30
N TYR A 3 -8.33 13.26 -29.02
CA TYR A 3 -7.40 12.88 -27.97
C TYR A 3 -7.01 11.43 -28.21
N ASN A 4 -5.84 11.21 -28.83
CA ASN A 4 -5.17 9.92 -28.78
C ASN A 4 -4.72 9.69 -27.33
N TYR A 5 -5.61 9.13 -26.51
CA TYR A 5 -5.24 8.44 -25.28
C TYR A 5 -4.49 7.18 -25.70
N THR A 6 -3.20 7.31 -26.02
CA THR A 6 -2.29 6.18 -26.06
C THR A 6 -2.23 5.69 -24.62
N ARG A 7 -3.09 4.72 -24.28
CA ARG A 7 -3.07 3.99 -23.01
C ARG A 7 -1.66 3.41 -22.91
N ARG A 8 -0.75 4.09 -22.19
CA ARG A 8 0.61 3.60 -21.94
C ARG A 8 0.42 2.23 -21.33
N GLU A 9 0.84 1.20 -22.06
CA GLU A 9 0.76 -0.16 -21.59
C GLU A 9 1.67 -0.25 -20.37
N VAL A 10 1.05 -0.30 -19.18
CA VAL A 10 1.79 -0.34 -17.92
C VAL A 10 2.51 -1.68 -17.89
N THR A 11 3.84 -1.70 -18.03
CA THR A 11 4.63 -2.93 -18.12
C THR A 11 4.68 -3.67 -16.79
N ILE A 12 5.03 -4.96 -16.82
CA ILE A 12 5.11 -5.74 -15.57
C ILE A 12 6.31 -5.30 -14.74
N GLU A 13 7.39 -4.90 -15.40
CA GLU A 13 8.61 -4.36 -14.81
C GLU A 13 8.32 -3.06 -14.07
N TYR A 14 7.56 -2.16 -14.69
CA TYR A 14 7.12 -0.92 -14.05
C TYR A 14 6.26 -1.19 -12.81
N LEU A 15 5.32 -2.15 -12.89
CA LEU A 15 4.51 -2.54 -11.73
C LEU A 15 5.38 -3.16 -10.62
N ALA A 16 6.37 -3.98 -10.96
CA ALA A 16 7.29 -4.56 -10.00
C ALA A 16 8.11 -3.48 -9.28
N GLU A 17 8.68 -2.54 -10.02
CA GLU A 17 9.42 -1.39 -9.46
C GLU A 17 8.52 -0.55 -8.55
N LEU A 18 7.29 -0.27 -8.99
CA LEU A 18 6.32 0.52 -8.22
C LEU A 18 5.96 -0.17 -6.90
N VAL A 19 5.70 -1.49 -6.92
CA VAL A 19 5.38 -2.26 -5.71
C VAL A 19 6.56 -2.28 -4.74
N ILE A 20 7.78 -2.50 -5.24
CA ILE A 20 9.00 -2.51 -4.41
C ILE A 20 9.20 -1.14 -3.77
N THR A 21 9.04 -0.06 -4.52
CA THR A 21 9.17 1.32 -4.04
C THR A 21 8.16 1.63 -2.93
N HIS A 22 6.88 1.30 -3.14
CA HIS A 22 5.86 1.51 -2.11
C HIS A 22 6.06 0.62 -0.89
N ALA A 23 6.55 -0.61 -1.06
CA ALA A 23 6.83 -1.53 0.05
C ALA A 23 7.97 -1.03 0.95
N ALA A 24 9.05 -0.51 0.37
CA ALA A 24 10.13 0.13 1.09
C ALA A 24 9.61 1.37 1.85
N GLY A 25 8.86 2.23 1.16
CA GLY A 25 8.26 3.42 1.76
C GLY A 25 7.30 3.12 2.91
N LEU A 26 6.51 2.05 2.80
CA LEU A 26 5.62 1.57 3.87
C LEU A 26 6.43 1.03 5.06
N SER A 27 7.49 0.27 4.80
CA SER A 27 8.34 -0.31 5.85
C SER A 27 9.08 0.77 6.65
N ASP A 28 9.58 1.80 5.97
CA ASP A 28 10.28 2.92 6.59
C ASP A 28 9.35 3.77 7.46
N CYS A 29 8.12 4.06 6.99
CA CYS A 29 7.18 4.82 7.79
C CYS A 29 6.56 4.02 8.94
N TRP A 30 6.54 2.68 8.83
CA TRP A 30 5.99 1.81 9.88
C TRP A 30 6.88 1.73 11.12
N ARG A 31 8.19 1.60 10.94
CA ARG A 31 9.16 1.39 12.03
C ARG A 31 9.04 2.40 13.20
N PRO A 32 8.85 3.71 12.98
CA PRO A 32 8.69 4.68 14.07
C PRO A 32 7.28 4.79 14.65
N ALA A 33 6.25 4.26 13.97
CA ALA A 33 4.84 4.56 14.30
C ALA A 33 4.31 3.87 15.56
N SER A 34 5.02 2.86 16.07
CA SER A 34 4.68 2.14 17.32
C SER A 34 3.22 1.64 17.38
N LEU A 35 2.58 1.41 16.23
CA LEU A 35 1.22 0.88 16.16
C LEU A 35 1.23 -0.56 16.66
N ASN A 36 0.32 -0.87 17.59
CA ASN A 36 0.23 -2.19 18.18
C ASN A 36 -0.46 -3.19 17.24
N VAL A 37 0.27 -3.65 16.23
CA VAL A 37 -0.09 -4.84 15.46
C VAL A 37 0.65 -6.00 16.12
N GLU A 38 -0.06 -6.85 16.84
CA GLU A 38 0.61 -7.94 17.56
C GLU A 38 1.15 -9.03 16.62
N GLY A 39 2.29 -9.61 16.98
CA GLY A 39 2.74 -10.91 16.48
C GLY A 39 3.88 -10.88 15.45
N ARG A 40 4.91 -11.71 15.69
CA ARG A 40 6.17 -11.84 14.89
C ARG A 40 6.01 -11.82 13.37
N ARG A 41 4.87 -12.27 12.85
CA ARG A 41 4.54 -12.33 11.42
C ARG A 41 4.54 -10.96 10.74
N HIS A 42 4.06 -9.89 11.39
CA HIS A 42 4.06 -8.55 10.77
C HIS A 42 5.48 -7.99 10.65
N GLN A 43 6.34 -8.21 11.66
CA GLN A 43 7.73 -7.76 11.64
C GLN A 43 8.50 -8.42 10.51
N MET A 44 8.36 -9.75 10.38
CA MET A 44 8.98 -10.51 9.30
C MET A 44 8.50 -10.08 7.91
N MET A 45 7.21 -9.74 7.77
CA MET A 45 6.65 -9.20 6.53
C MET A 45 7.29 -7.85 6.17
N LEU A 46 7.39 -6.92 7.12
CA LEU A 46 8.00 -5.60 6.89
C LEU A 46 9.50 -5.70 6.56
N GLU A 47 10.23 -6.59 7.22
CA GLU A 47 11.64 -6.87 6.89
C GLU A 47 11.82 -7.46 5.49
N ARG A 48 10.85 -8.26 5.03
CA ARG A 48 10.82 -8.79 3.67
C ARG A 48 10.47 -7.71 2.65
N PHE A 49 9.49 -6.85 2.96
CA PHE A 49 9.11 -5.72 2.12
C PHE A 49 10.27 -4.73 1.91
N ALA A 50 11.03 -4.43 2.96
CA ALA A 50 12.24 -3.62 2.87
C ALA A 50 13.34 -4.21 1.95
N ARG A 51 13.29 -5.52 1.68
CA ARG A 51 14.20 -6.24 0.77
C ARG A 51 13.61 -6.47 -0.62
N GLY A 52 12.37 -6.03 -0.88
CA GLY A 52 11.67 -6.23 -2.14
C GLY A 52 10.87 -7.53 -2.25
N ASP A 53 10.82 -8.36 -1.20
CA ASP A 53 10.04 -9.61 -1.17
C ASP A 53 8.56 -9.32 -0.90
N VAL A 54 7.85 -8.83 -1.92
CA VAL A 54 6.52 -8.20 -1.80
C VAL A 54 5.36 -9.04 -2.33
N LEU A 55 5.61 -10.16 -2.98
CA LEU A 55 4.58 -10.95 -3.68
C LEU A 55 4.14 -12.24 -2.95
N ASP A 56 4.65 -12.50 -1.75
CA ASP A 56 4.29 -13.70 -0.99
C ASP A 56 2.83 -13.64 -0.50
N ASP A 57 2.04 -14.62 -0.90
CA ASP A 57 0.62 -14.74 -0.54
C ASP A 57 0.42 -14.94 0.97
N ARG A 58 1.43 -15.47 1.67
CA ARG A 58 1.39 -15.65 3.13
C ARG A 58 1.35 -14.33 3.89
N ASP A 59 1.64 -13.20 3.25
CA ASP A 59 1.59 -11.89 3.88
C ASP A 59 0.21 -11.25 3.85
N ASP A 60 -0.74 -11.80 3.07
CA ASP A 60 -2.04 -11.16 2.84
C ASP A 60 -2.78 -10.85 4.15
N ALA A 61 -2.84 -11.81 5.07
CA ALA A 61 -3.48 -11.62 6.38
C ALA A 61 -2.74 -10.61 7.27
N ALA A 62 -1.40 -10.56 7.20
CA ALA A 62 -0.61 -9.62 7.98
C ALA A 62 -0.74 -8.19 7.43
N LEU A 63 -0.75 -8.04 6.10
CA LEU A 63 -0.97 -6.77 5.41
C LEU A 63 -2.38 -6.21 5.67
N GLU A 64 -3.39 -7.09 5.71
CA GLU A 64 -4.75 -6.71 6.07
C GLU A 64 -4.85 -6.25 7.53
N ALA A 65 -4.20 -6.96 8.46
CA ALA A 65 -4.14 -6.57 9.87
C ALA A 65 -3.47 -5.20 10.06
N VAL A 66 -2.37 -4.95 9.34
CA VAL A 66 -1.68 -3.65 9.28
C VAL A 66 -2.64 -2.55 8.80
N GLY A 67 -3.39 -2.80 7.73
CA GLY A 67 -4.39 -1.84 7.22
C GLY A 67 -5.49 -1.54 8.22
N LYS A 68 -6.03 -2.57 8.88
CA LYS A 68 -7.06 -2.42 9.92
C LYS A 68 -6.56 -1.60 11.10
N ALA A 69 -5.33 -1.82 11.54
CA ALA A 69 -4.72 -1.06 12.62
C ALA A 69 -4.52 0.42 12.25
N LEU A 70 -4.06 0.71 11.03
CA LEU A 70 -3.94 2.09 10.54
C LEU A 70 -5.28 2.81 10.49
N ILE A 71 -6.30 2.14 9.96
CA ILE A 71 -7.65 2.69 9.87
C ILE A 71 -8.18 2.99 11.27
N ALA A 72 -8.05 2.05 12.21
CA ALA A 72 -8.51 2.23 13.58
C ALA A 72 -7.77 3.36 14.30
N ASP A 73 -6.47 3.50 14.10
CA ASP A 73 -5.66 4.56 14.70
C ASP A 73 -6.04 5.93 14.16
N VAL A 74 -6.14 6.08 12.83
CA VAL A 74 -6.60 7.32 12.18
C VAL A 74 -8.01 7.70 12.63
N GLU A 75 -8.92 6.73 12.69
CA GLU A 75 -10.30 6.94 13.14
C GLU A 75 -10.37 7.36 14.61
N GLY A 76 -9.49 6.82 15.46
CA GLY A 76 -9.35 7.22 16.86
C GLY A 76 -8.81 8.64 17.03
N MET A 77 -7.99 9.12 16.09
CA MET A 77 -7.49 10.50 16.08
C MET A 77 -8.50 11.50 15.51
N LEU A 78 -9.18 11.14 14.42
CA LEU A 78 -10.16 11.98 13.73
C LEU A 78 -11.30 11.11 13.17
N PRO A 79 -12.44 11.02 13.87
CA PRO A 79 -13.57 10.21 13.43
C PRO A 79 -14.09 10.61 12.04
N GLY A 80 -14.39 9.60 11.21
CA GLY A 80 -14.83 9.71 9.82
C GLY A 80 -13.70 9.95 8.82
N TYR A 81 -12.48 10.23 9.29
CA TYR A 81 -11.40 10.66 8.42
C TYR A 81 -10.76 9.51 7.63
N SER A 82 -10.70 8.31 8.22
CA SER A 82 -10.18 7.14 7.52
C SER A 82 -10.96 6.85 6.23
N ALA A 83 -12.28 7.04 6.24
CA ALA A 83 -13.15 6.87 5.08
C ALA A 83 -12.92 7.95 4.00
N LEU A 84 -12.53 9.16 4.39
CA LEU A 84 -12.19 10.23 3.45
C LEU A 84 -10.89 9.91 2.70
N ILE A 85 -9.85 9.48 3.43
CA ILE A 85 -8.57 9.07 2.83
C ILE A 85 -8.77 7.92 1.83
N LEU A 86 -9.56 6.91 2.21
CA LEU A 86 -9.76 5.73 1.38
C LEU A 86 -10.62 5.99 0.13
N ARG A 87 -11.40 7.07 0.09
CA ARG A 87 -12.35 7.38 -1.01
C ARG A 87 -11.92 8.54 -1.88
N GLY A 88 -11.02 9.41 -1.43
CA GLY A 88 -10.61 10.63 -2.12
C GLY A 88 -9.10 10.74 -2.29
N ASP A 89 -8.68 11.70 -3.12
CA ASP A 89 -7.27 12.10 -3.18
C ASP A 89 -7.03 13.17 -2.12
N THR A 90 -6.43 12.77 -1.01
CA THR A 90 -6.14 13.61 0.17
C THR A 90 -4.65 13.94 0.27
N ARG A 91 -3.85 13.61 -0.76
CA ARG A 91 -2.38 13.77 -0.73
C ARG A 91 -1.91 15.21 -0.50
N GLU A 92 -2.70 16.18 -0.92
CA GLU A 92 -2.39 17.61 -0.77
C GLU A 92 -2.96 18.21 0.53
N ASP A 93 -3.69 17.43 1.33
CA ASP A 93 -4.21 17.90 2.61
C ASP A 93 -3.04 18.15 3.57
N VAL A 94 -2.94 19.37 4.06
CA VAL A 94 -1.94 19.78 5.05
C VAL A 94 -2.60 19.87 6.42
N TYR A 95 -2.18 19.00 7.34
CA TYR A 95 -2.63 19.02 8.72
C TYR A 95 -1.71 19.85 9.60
N VAL A 96 -2.32 20.71 10.44
CA VAL A 96 -1.58 21.48 11.47
C VAL A 96 -0.94 20.53 12.50
N ASN A 97 -1.56 19.38 12.75
CA ASN A 97 -1.04 18.36 13.65
C ASN A 97 -0.12 17.38 12.89
N ALA A 98 1.17 17.43 13.22
CA ALA A 98 2.19 16.57 12.62
C ALA A 98 1.91 15.07 12.81
N GLU A 99 1.26 14.65 13.90
CA GLU A 99 0.93 13.23 14.10
C GLU A 99 -0.20 12.77 13.19
N ILE A 100 -1.22 13.63 12.98
CA ILE A 100 -2.31 13.34 12.03
C ILE A 100 -1.73 13.23 10.62
N GLN A 101 -0.85 14.16 10.23
CA GLN A 101 -0.16 14.10 8.94
C GLN A 101 0.64 12.79 8.79
N ARG A 102 1.39 12.38 9.82
CA ARG A 102 2.15 11.12 9.78
C ARG A 102 1.24 9.91 9.56
N ARG A 103 0.11 9.82 10.26
CA ARG A 103 -0.83 8.70 10.11
C ARG A 103 -1.57 8.70 8.78
N HIS A 104 -1.93 9.89 8.31
CA HIS A 104 -2.45 10.09 6.95
C HIS A 104 -1.48 9.55 5.89
N ASP A 105 -0.22 9.99 5.92
CA ASP A 105 0.79 9.58 4.94
C ASP A 105 1.06 8.08 5.00
N MET A 106 1.02 7.48 6.19
CA MET A 106 1.13 6.03 6.37
C MET A 106 -0.05 5.28 5.76
N LEU A 107 -1.28 5.74 5.95
CA LEU A 107 -2.47 5.11 5.38
C LEU A 107 -2.47 5.19 3.85
N ILE A 108 -2.04 6.33 3.29
CA ILE A 108 -1.85 6.49 1.84
C ILE A 108 -0.80 5.51 1.31
N ARG A 109 0.38 5.45 1.95
CA ARG A 109 1.45 4.51 1.54
C ARG A 109 1.01 3.06 1.58
N TRP A 110 0.24 2.68 2.60
CA TRP A 110 -0.35 1.35 2.69
C TRP A 110 -1.32 1.07 1.53
N GLN A 111 -2.20 2.03 1.22
CA GLN A 111 -3.16 1.90 0.12
C GLN A 111 -2.46 1.79 -1.24
N GLU A 112 -1.49 2.65 -1.51
CA GLU A 112 -0.71 2.65 -2.75
C GLU A 112 0.05 1.32 -2.93
N PHE A 113 0.70 0.83 -1.87
CA PHE A 113 1.34 -0.48 -1.88
C PHE A 113 0.35 -1.61 -2.17
N ARG A 114 -0.78 -1.65 -1.44
CA ARG A 114 -1.81 -2.69 -1.60
C ARG A 114 -2.34 -2.72 -3.04
N ASP A 115 -2.66 -1.55 -3.59
CA ASP A 115 -3.26 -1.44 -4.90
C ASP A 115 -2.25 -1.77 -6.01
N ALA A 116 -1.00 -1.30 -5.89
CA ALA A 116 0.08 -1.68 -6.81
C ALA A 116 0.33 -3.20 -6.78
N ARG A 117 0.38 -3.80 -5.58
CA ARG A 117 0.60 -5.25 -5.41
C ARG A 117 -0.50 -6.07 -6.05
N ASN A 118 -1.76 -5.66 -5.87
CA ASN A 118 -2.91 -6.32 -6.48
C ASN A 118 -2.90 -6.21 -8.01
N ARG A 119 -2.52 -5.04 -8.56
CA ARG A 119 -2.35 -4.85 -10.02
C ARG A 119 -1.28 -5.77 -10.58
N LEU A 120 -0.12 -5.86 -9.92
CA LEU A 120 0.97 -6.74 -10.34
C LEU A 120 0.56 -8.22 -10.30
N ARG A 121 -0.05 -8.69 -9.20
CA ARG A 121 -0.56 -10.06 -9.09
C ARG A 121 -1.61 -10.37 -10.16
N GLY A 122 -2.52 -9.43 -10.41
CA GLY A 122 -3.51 -9.54 -11.49
C GLY A 122 -2.86 -9.70 -12.86
N LYS A 123 -1.83 -8.90 -13.15
CA LYS A 123 -1.11 -8.99 -14.42
C LYS A 123 -0.34 -10.30 -14.58
N VAL A 124 0.36 -10.75 -13.54
CA VAL A 124 1.05 -12.06 -13.51
C VAL A 124 0.07 -13.21 -13.75
N ARG A 125 -1.11 -13.18 -13.10
CA ARG A 125 -2.14 -14.20 -13.29
C ARG A 125 -2.68 -14.19 -14.73
N ALA A 126 -2.96 -13.02 -15.29
CA ALA A 126 -3.41 -12.90 -16.68
C ALA A 126 -2.36 -13.44 -17.68
N MET A 127 -1.08 -13.14 -17.46
CA MET A 127 0.00 -13.66 -18.32
C MET A 127 0.11 -15.19 -18.26
N ARG A 128 -0.04 -15.80 -17.08
CA ARG A 128 -0.04 -17.27 -16.94
C ARG A 128 -1.22 -17.89 -17.68
N LEU A 129 -2.42 -17.35 -17.48
CA LEU A 129 -3.62 -17.82 -18.19
C LEU A 129 -3.46 -17.74 -19.72
N LEU A 130 -2.83 -16.69 -20.24
CA LEU A 130 -2.57 -16.53 -21.68
C LEU A 130 -1.48 -17.49 -22.20
N ALA A 131 -0.51 -17.86 -21.36
CA ALA A 131 0.53 -18.82 -21.73
C ALA A 131 0.03 -20.27 -21.70
N ASP A 132 -1.03 -20.54 -20.92
CA ASP A 132 -1.69 -21.84 -20.82
C ASP A 132 -2.80 -22.06 -21.87
N LEU A 133 -3.07 -21.05 -22.74
CA LEU A 133 -4.01 -21.10 -23.87
C LEU A 133 -3.30 -21.44 -25.19
#